data_AF-A0A379FMP8-F1
#
_entry.id   AF-A0A379FMP8-F1
#
_cell.length_a   1.000
_cell.length_b   1.000
_cell.length_c   1.000
_cell.angle_alpha   90.00
_cell.angle_beta   90.00
_cell.angle_gamma   90.00
#
_symmetry.space_group_name_H-M   'P 1'
#
loop_
_entity.id
_entity.type
_entity.pdbx_description
1 polymer ?
#
loop_
_entity_poly.entity_id
_entity_poly.type
_entity_poly.pdbx_seq_one_letter_code
_entity_poly.pdbx_strand_id
1 'polypeptide(L)' 'MPRVIKSDDIREPFDEEKLNRGMQKALEKRPVSSDDIEQAIIFYKISASGYGGT' A
#
# COMPACT_ATOMS: atom_id res chain seq x y z
N MET A 1 12.53 2.56 1.38
CA MET A 1 11.21 2.48 0.72
C MET A 1 11.22 3.30 -0.57
N PRO A 2 10.56 2.83 -1.63
CA PRO A 2 10.55 3.43 -2.96
C PRO A 2 9.75 4.73 -2.92
N ARG A 3 10.12 5.66 -3.80
CA ARG A 3 9.42 6.92 -3.96
C ARG A 3 8.23 6.72 -4.88
N VAL A 4 7.04 7.09 -4.41
CA VAL A 4 5.82 7.07 -5.21
C VAL A 4 5.76 8.38 -5.98
N ILE A 5 5.58 8.30 -7.30
CA ILE A 5 5.30 9.46 -8.15
C ILE A 5 3.79 9.68 -8.10
N LYS A 6 3.36 10.83 -7.57
CA LYS A 6 1.96 11.22 -7.54
C LYS A 6 1.54 11.88 -8.86
N SER A 7 0.22 12.08 -9.04
CA SER A 7 -0.38 12.67 -10.25
C SER A 7 0.09 14.09 -10.56
N ASP A 8 0.67 14.77 -9.58
CA ASP A 8 1.30 16.10 -9.67
C ASP A 8 2.81 16.03 -10.00
N ASP A 9 3.30 14.85 -10.40
CA ASP A 9 4.71 14.52 -10.67
C ASP A 9 5.64 14.62 -9.44
N ILE A 10 5.07 14.86 -8.25
CA ILE A 10 5.84 14.96 -7.01
C ILE A 10 6.21 13.56 -6.52
N ARG A 11 7.49 13.39 -6.19
CA ARG A 11 8.03 12.16 -5.61
C ARG A 11 8.00 12.25 -4.09
N GLU A 12 7.07 11.53 -3.48
CA GLU A 12 7.00 11.41 -2.03
C GLU A 12 7.48 10.02 -1.57
N PRO A 13 8.03 9.91 -0.35
CA PRO A 13 8.26 8.60 0.26
C PRO A 13 6.93 7.84 0.37
N PHE A 14 6.98 6.52 0.20
CA PHE A 14 5.83 5.66 0.42
C PHE A 14 5.27 5.88 1.83
N ASP A 15 3.98 6.15 1.91
CA ASP A 15 3.26 6.50 3.13
C ASP A 15 2.24 5.40 3.41
N GLU A 16 2.51 4.63 4.46
CA GLU A 16 1.74 3.43 4.80
C GLU A 16 0.31 3.78 5.27
N GLU A 17 0.14 4.91 5.98
CA GLU A 17 -1.17 5.36 6.44
C GLU A 17 -2.06 5.76 5.26
N LYS A 18 -1.49 6.41 4.25
CA LYS A 18 -2.22 6.75 3.01
C LYS A 18 -2.67 5.50 2.26
N LEU A 19 -1.82 4.47 2.15
CA LEU A 19 -2.21 3.20 1.52
C LEU A 19 -3.37 2.56 2.28
N ASN A 20 -3.26 2.47 3.61
CA ASN A 20 -4.28 1.83 4.45
C ASN A 20 -5.64 2.56 4.32
N ARG A 21 -5.64 3.89 4.42
CA ARG A 21 -6.86 4.70 4.27
C ARG A 21 -7.48 4.57 2.88
N GLY A 22 -6.66 4.50 1.83
CA GLY A 22 -7.12 4.28 0.45
C GLY A 22 -7.78 2.91 0.27
N MET A 23 -7.16 1.87 0.82
CA MET A 23 -7.68 0.50 0.80
C MET A 23 -9.00 0.40 1.56
N GLN A 24 -9.08 0.90 2.79
CA GLN A 24 -10.33 0.89 3.58
C GLN A 24 -11.47 1.61 2.86
N LYS A 25 -11.21 2.80 2.31
CA LYS A 25 -12.22 3.57 1.57
C LYS A 25 -12.70 2.86 0.29
N ALA A 26 -11.79 2.19 -0.43
CA ALA A 26 -12.13 1.45 -1.64
C ALA A 26 -12.94 0.17 -1.34
N LEU A 27 -12.77 -0.38 -0.14
CA LEU A 27 -13.38 -1.64 0.28
C LEU A 27 -14.64 -1.47 1.15
N GLU A 28 -14.98 -0.25 1.60
CA GLU A 28 -16.15 0.00 2.49
C GLU A 28 -17.48 -0.56 1.95
N LYS A 29 -17.64 -0.66 0.63
CA LYS A 29 -18.89 -1.12 -0.04
C LYS A 29 -18.84 -2.58 -0.47
N ARG A 30 -17.72 -3.28 -0.28
CA ARG A 30 -17.55 -4.68 -0.70
C ARG A 30 -17.21 -5.50 0.55
N PRO A 31 -17.97 -6.57 0.85
CA PRO A 31 -17.61 -7.46 1.95
C PRO A 31 -16.33 -8.22 1.58
N VAL A 32 -15.18 -7.59 1.85
CA VAL A 32 -13.85 -8.19 1.74
C VAL A 32 -13.39 -8.49 3.16
N SER A 33 -12.90 -9.71 3.39
CA SER A 33 -12.43 -10.12 4.70
C SER A 33 -11.26 -9.25 5.14
N SER A 34 -11.22 -8.87 6.42
CA SER A 34 -10.12 -8.09 7.00
C SER A 34 -8.76 -8.78 6.79
N ASP A 35 -8.71 -10.11 6.84
CA ASP A 35 -7.51 -10.91 6.54
C ASP A 35 -6.97 -10.69 5.13
N ASP A 36 -7.86 -10.61 4.12
CA ASP A 36 -7.45 -10.41 2.72
C ASP A 36 -6.84 -9.01 2.52
N ILE A 37 -7.35 -8.01 3.25
CA ILE A 37 -6.83 -6.65 3.25
C ILE A 37 -5.42 -6.64 3.84
N GLU A 38 -5.22 -7.34 4.94
CA GLU A 38 -3.94 -7.41 5.65
C GLU A 38 -2.87 -8.11 4.81
N GLN A 39 -3.22 -9.23 4.17
CA GLN A 39 -2.34 -9.95 3.24
C GLN A 39 -1.94 -9.08 2.04
N ALA A 40 -2.88 -8.33 1.46
CA ALA A 40 -2.60 -7.43 0.35
C ALA A 40 -1.65 -6.28 0.75
N ILE A 41 -1.82 -5.72 1.95
CA ILE A 41 -0.94 -4.69 2.49
C ILE A 41 0.47 -5.25 2.71
N ILE A 42 0.60 -6.46 3.26
CA ILE A 42 1.89 -7.14 3.46
C ILE A 42 2.59 -7.35 2.11
N PHE A 43 1.88 -7.85 1.10
CA PHE A 43 2.43 -8.06 -0.24
C PHE A 43 2.96 -6.75 -0.86
N TYR A 44 2.19 -5.66 -0.74
CA TYR A 44 2.60 -4.34 -1.22
C TYR A 44 3.80 -3.80 -0.44
N LYS A 45 3.84 -4.00 0.89
CA LYS A 45 4.98 -3.61 1.71
C LYS A 45 6.24 -4.36 1.30
N ILE A 46 6.18 -5.67 1.08
CA ILE A 46 7.35 -6.48 0.67
C ILE A 46 7.84 -6.02 -0.72
N SER A 47 6.92 -5.84 -1.65
CA SER A 47 7.21 -5.38 -3.01
C SER A 47 7.78 -3.97 -3.03
N ALA A 48 7.28 -3.08 -2.17
CA ALA A 48 7.82 -1.75 -1.98
C ALA A 48 9.19 -1.82 -1.29
N SER A 49 9.37 -2.63 -0.25
CA SER A 49 10.60 -2.68 0.55
C SER A 49 11.82 -3.16 -0.22
N GLY A 50 11.65 -3.82 -1.37
CA GLY A 50 12.76 -4.35 -2.14
C GLY A 50 13.54 -5.36 -1.30
N TYR A 51 12.90 -6.46 -0.89
CA TYR A 51 13.61 -7.62 -0.35
C TYR A 51 14.36 -8.32 -1.49
N GLY A 52 15.52 -7.78 -1.86
CA GLY A 52 16.67 -8.58 -2.25
C GLY A 52 17.46 -8.86 -0.98
N GLY A 53 17.45 -10.11 -0.52
CA GLY A 53 18.25 -10.51 0.62
C GLY A 53 19.74 -10.39 0.31
N THR A 54 20.45 -9.63 1.16
CA THR A 54 21.75 -9.90 1.80
C THR A 54 21.94 -8.88 2.90
#